data_AF-A0A0A6CTB8-F1
#
_entry.id   AF-A0A0A6CTB8-F1
#
_cell.length_a   1.000
_cell.length_b   1.000
_cell.length_c   1.000
_cell.angle_alpha   90.00
_cell.angle_beta   90.00
_cell.angle_gamma   90.00
#
_symmetry.space_group_name_H-M   'P 1'
#
loop_
_entity.id
_entity.type
_entity.pdbx_description
1 polymer ?
#
loop_
_entity_poly.entity_id
_entity_poly.type
_entity_poly.pdbx_seq_one_letter_code
_entity_poly.pdbx_strand_id
1 'polypeptide(L)'
;AATARRDQAAFAYRRTALQAFREVDDSLAGVRRSGEQANAFAAQRDALAGALRNASNRYRAGYSAYIDQLDAQRGLLTAELSLVQARADRLTAYVTLYQAMGGGWSRDDAAIVRR
;
A
#
# COMPACT_ATOMS: atom_id res chain seq x y z
N ALA A 1 -8.29 9.70 47.78
CA ALA A 1 -8.16 8.47 46.97
C ALA A 1 -9.08 8.45 45.74
N ALA A 2 -10.39 8.77 45.87
CA ALA A 2 -11.32 8.76 44.74
C ALA A 2 -10.97 9.80 43.64
N THR A 3 -10.58 11.02 44.01
CA THR A 3 -10.16 12.07 43.06
C THR A 3 -8.93 11.67 42.25
N ALA A 4 -7.88 11.16 42.92
CA ALA A 4 -6.66 10.69 42.25
C ALA A 4 -6.94 9.54 41.26
N ARG A 5 -7.84 8.61 41.59
CA ARG A 5 -8.27 7.55 40.67
C ARG A 5 -9.03 8.09 39.47
N ARG A 6 -9.89 9.10 39.66
CA ARG A 6 -10.60 9.79 38.58
C ARG A 6 -9.63 10.50 37.64
N ASP A 7 -8.67 11.24 38.19
CA ASP A 7 -7.68 11.98 37.41
C ASP A 7 -6.80 11.02 36.60
N GLN A 8 -6.36 9.91 37.22
CA GLN A 8 -5.64 8.85 36.53
C GLN A 8 -6.44 8.26 35.36
N ALA A 9 -7.74 8.02 35.55
CA ALA A 9 -8.63 7.54 34.48
C ALA A 9 -8.79 8.56 33.35
N ALA A 10 -8.90 9.85 33.68
CA ALA A 10 -9.00 10.92 32.69
C ALA A 10 -7.71 11.05 31.85
N PHE A 11 -6.54 10.97 32.48
CA PHE A 11 -5.25 10.97 31.78
C PHE A 11 -5.08 9.73 30.90
N ALA A 12 -5.47 8.56 31.39
CA ALA A 12 -5.44 7.32 30.60
C ALA A 12 -6.31 7.43 29.34
N TYR A 13 -7.55 7.92 29.49
CA TYR A 13 -8.45 8.17 28.37
C TYR A 13 -7.86 9.14 27.36
N ARG A 14 -7.34 10.29 27.81
CA ARG A 14 -6.70 11.28 26.94
C ARG A 14 -5.53 10.69 26.17
N ARG A 15 -4.68 9.90 26.83
CA ARG A 15 -3.54 9.23 26.20
C ARG A 15 -4.00 8.26 25.11
N THR A 16 -5.00 7.42 25.39
CA THR A 16 -5.55 6.48 24.42
C THR A 16 -6.14 7.21 23.21
N ALA A 17 -6.89 8.29 23.43
CA ALA A 17 -7.45 9.09 22.34
C ALA A 17 -6.34 9.69 21.45
N LEU A 18 -5.31 10.30 22.05
CA LEU A 18 -4.18 10.86 21.30
C LEU A 18 -3.32 9.80 20.59
N GLN A 19 -3.29 8.57 21.10
CA GLN A 19 -2.64 7.46 20.43
C GLN A 19 -3.44 7.02 19.19
N ALA A 20 -4.75 6.81 19.34
CA ALA A 20 -5.62 6.44 18.23
C ALA A 20 -5.58 7.49 17.09
N PHE A 21 -5.58 8.78 17.42
CA PHE A 21 -5.43 9.84 16.41
C PHE A 21 -4.13 9.74 15.63
N ARG A 22 -3.00 9.44 16.31
CA ARG A 22 -1.70 9.26 15.64
C ARG A 22 -1.70 8.03 14.73
N GLU A 23 -2.26 6.91 15.18
CA GLU A 23 -2.34 5.68 14.39
C GLU A 23 -3.17 5.86 13.10
N VAL A 24 -4.26 6.64 13.16
CA VAL A 24 -5.05 7.01 11.98
C VAL A 24 -4.26 7.92 11.04
N ASP A 25 -3.56 8.94 11.55
CA ASP A 25 -2.76 9.84 10.73
C ASP A 25 -1.61 9.10 10.02
N ASP A 26 -0.91 8.23 10.75
CA ASP A 26 0.18 7.40 10.23
C ASP A 26 -0.31 6.46 9.11
N SER A 27 -1.48 5.83 9.30
CA SER A 27 -2.06 4.93 8.31
C SER A 27 -2.58 5.65 7.07
N LEU A 28 -3.16 6.85 7.21
CA LEU A 28 -3.57 7.69 6.09
C LEU A 28 -2.35 8.10 5.26
N ALA A 29 -1.25 8.48 5.92
CA ALA A 29 0.01 8.78 5.25
C ALA A 29 0.58 7.53 4.54
N GLY A 30 0.42 6.34 5.12
CA GLY A 30 0.76 5.06 4.49
C GLY A 30 -0.02 4.79 3.18
N VAL A 31 -1.33 5.03 3.19
CA VAL A 31 -2.19 4.91 2.00
C VAL A 31 -1.74 5.87 0.90
N ARG A 32 -1.45 7.13 1.24
CA ARG A 32 -0.97 8.12 0.26
C ARG A 32 0.35 7.67 -0.38
N ARG A 33 1.36 7.32 0.44
CA ARG A 33 2.69 6.90 -0.04
C ARG A 33 2.64 5.63 -0.90
N SER A 34 1.85 4.62 -0.48
CA SER A 34 1.68 3.40 -1.29
C SER A 34 0.99 3.67 -2.63
N GLY A 35 0.07 4.65 -2.68
CA GLY A 35 -0.50 5.16 -3.93
C GLY A 35 0.55 5.78 -4.86
N GLU A 36 1.39 6.67 -4.33
CA GLU A 36 2.50 7.29 -5.07
C GLU A 36 3.49 6.24 -5.60
N GLN A 37 3.84 5.25 -4.77
CA GLN A 37 4.73 4.16 -5.15
C GLN A 37 4.14 3.29 -6.27
N ALA A 38 2.86 2.93 -6.18
CA ALA A 38 2.18 2.17 -7.24
C ALA A 38 2.15 2.94 -8.57
N ASN A 39 1.98 4.27 -8.54
CA ASN A 39 2.02 5.10 -9.73
C ASN A 39 3.43 5.16 -10.34
N ALA A 40 4.48 5.23 -9.51
CA ALA A 40 5.86 5.22 -9.98
C ALA A 40 6.20 3.88 -10.70
N PHE A 41 5.80 2.75 -10.13
CA PHE A 41 5.98 1.45 -10.77
C PHE A 41 5.17 1.31 -12.07
N ALA A 42 3.98 1.92 -12.14
CA ALA A 42 3.19 1.94 -13.37
C ALA A 42 3.92 2.70 -14.49
N ALA A 43 4.47 3.88 -14.18
CA ALA A 43 5.26 4.66 -15.13
C ALA A 43 6.53 3.91 -15.57
N GLN A 44 7.22 3.21 -14.65
CA GLN A 44 8.37 2.37 -14.98
C GLN A 44 8.00 1.23 -15.94
N ARG A 45 6.89 0.54 -15.68
CA ARG A 45 6.38 -0.51 -16.56
C ARG A 45 6.08 0.03 -17.95
N ASP A 46 5.46 1.21 -18.06
CA ASP A 46 5.13 1.83 -19.35
C ASP A 46 6.38 2.21 -20.15
N ALA A 47 7.40 2.73 -19.47
CA ALA A 47 8.70 3.01 -20.09
C ALA A 47 9.36 1.74 -20.65
N LEU A 48 9.36 0.65 -19.86
CA LEU A 48 9.94 -0.63 -20.29
C LEU A 48 9.12 -1.32 -21.38
N ALA A 49 7.80 -1.13 -21.41
CA ALA A 49 6.97 -1.57 -22.53
C ALA A 49 7.35 -0.82 -23.82
N GLY A 50 7.67 0.48 -23.71
CA GLY A 50 8.26 1.26 -24.81
C GLY A 50 9.62 0.72 -25.26
N ALA A 51 10.50 0.38 -24.33
CA ALA A 51 11.80 -0.22 -24.63
C ALA A 51 11.67 -1.55 -25.37
N LEU A 52 10.75 -2.42 -24.94
CA LEU A 52 10.45 -3.68 -25.63
C LEU A 52 9.95 -3.46 -27.06
N ARG A 53 9.06 -2.49 -27.29
CA ARG A 53 8.61 -2.15 -28.65
C ARG A 53 9.78 -1.75 -29.54
N ASN A 54 10.69 -0.91 -29.02
CA ASN A 54 11.89 -0.50 -29.76
C ASN A 54 12.82 -1.67 -30.06
N ALA A 55 13.10 -2.53 -29.07
CA ALA A 55 13.94 -3.71 -29.25
C ALA A 55 13.35 -4.69 -30.27
N SER A 56 12.04 -4.91 -30.23
CA SER A 56 11.35 -5.78 -31.19
C SER A 56 11.40 -5.22 -32.61
N ASN A 57 11.24 -3.90 -32.78
CA ASN A 57 11.36 -3.26 -34.09
C ASN A 57 12.78 -3.39 -34.65
N ARG A 58 13.81 -3.19 -33.81
CA ARG A 58 15.22 -3.34 -34.23
C ARG A 58 15.55 -4.77 -34.62
N TYR A 59 15.07 -5.76 -33.87
CA TYR A 59 15.27 -7.18 -34.19
C TYR A 59 14.59 -7.53 -35.53
N ARG A 60 13.33 -7.14 -35.71
CA ARG A 60 12.58 -7.39 -36.97
C ARG A 60 13.22 -6.74 -38.19
N ALA A 61 13.84 -5.58 -38.01
CA ALA A 61 14.57 -4.89 -39.06
C ALA A 61 16.02 -5.39 -39.23
N GLY A 62 16.47 -6.38 -38.45
CA GLY A 62 17.82 -6.95 -38.53
C GLY A 62 18.92 -6.12 -37.88
N TYR A 63 18.58 -5.04 -37.17
CA TYR A 63 19.53 -4.10 -36.55
C TYR A 63 19.98 -4.49 -35.13
N SER A 64 19.42 -5.55 -34.54
CA SER A 64 19.80 -6.03 -33.21
C SER A 64 19.64 -7.54 -33.10
N ALA A 65 20.38 -8.14 -32.18
CA ALA A 65 20.27 -9.56 -31.89
C ALA A 65 18.96 -9.86 -31.15
N TYR A 66 18.48 -11.10 -31.24
CA TYR A 66 17.26 -11.53 -30.52
C TYR A 66 17.42 -11.44 -28.99
N ILE A 67 18.65 -11.55 -28.49
CA ILE A 67 18.94 -11.44 -27.05
C ILE A 67 18.54 -10.07 -26.48
N ASP A 68 18.70 -9.00 -27.26
CA ASP A 68 18.32 -7.64 -26.83
C ASP A 68 16.79 -7.53 -26.65
N GLN A 69 16.02 -8.21 -27.50
CA GLN A 69 14.56 -8.30 -27.33
C GLN A 69 14.20 -9.13 -26.09
N LEU A 70 14.88 -10.26 -25.86
CA LEU A 70 14.63 -11.12 -24.70
C LEU A 70 14.96 -10.40 -23.39
N ASP A 71 16.04 -9.63 -23.33
CA ASP A 71 16.40 -8.86 -22.14
C ASP A 71 15.42 -7.71 -21.89
N ALA A 72 14.91 -7.06 -22.95
CA ALA A 72 13.81 -6.10 -22.82
C ALA A 72 12.51 -6.74 -22.31
N GLN A 73 12.19 -7.97 -22.76
CA GLN A 73 11.04 -8.73 -22.24
C GLN A 73 11.21 -9.07 -20.75
N ARG A 74 12.40 -9.51 -20.34
CA ARG A 74 12.72 -9.79 -18.93
C ARG A 74 12.58 -8.54 -18.07
N GLY A 75 13.12 -7.40 -18.53
CA GLY A 75 13.00 -6.12 -17.84
C GLY A 75 11.54 -5.70 -17.65
N LEU A 76 10.71 -5.81 -18.71
CA LEU A 76 9.29 -5.53 -18.61
C LEU A 76 8.58 -6.44 -17.61
N LEU A 77 8.84 -7.75 -17.65
CA LEU A 77 8.25 -8.71 -16.74
C LEU A 77 8.59 -8.39 -15.27
N THR A 78 9.84 -8.06 -14.97
CA THR A 78 10.25 -7.64 -13.63
C THR A 78 9.47 -6.39 -13.17
N ALA A 79 9.29 -5.41 -14.06
CA ALA A 79 8.53 -4.20 -13.72
C ALA A 79 7.03 -4.47 -13.52
N GLU A 80 6.44 -5.37 -14.29
CA GLU A 80 5.06 -5.82 -14.10
C GLU A 80 4.88 -6.50 -12.74
N LEU A 81 5.80 -7.37 -12.35
CA LEU A 81 5.80 -8.01 -11.02
C LEU A 81 5.92 -6.98 -9.90
N SER A 82 6.82 -6.00 -10.03
CA SER A 82 6.95 -4.92 -9.04
C SER A 82 5.68 -4.06 -8.94
N LEU A 83 5.00 -3.77 -10.05
CA LEU A 83 3.73 -3.06 -10.04
C LEU A 83 2.62 -3.86 -9.34
N VAL A 84 2.56 -5.18 -9.58
CA VAL A 84 1.60 -6.05 -8.88
C VAL A 84 1.87 -6.05 -7.38
N GLN A 85 3.13 -6.16 -6.95
CA GLN A 85 3.50 -6.09 -5.54
C GLN A 85 3.11 -4.74 -4.93
N ALA A 86 3.42 -3.63 -5.59
CA ALA A 86 3.07 -2.29 -5.09
C ALA A 86 1.55 -2.09 -4.96
N ARG A 87 0.75 -2.68 -5.85
CA ARG A 87 -0.71 -2.69 -5.75
C ARG A 87 -1.18 -3.52 -4.55
N ALA A 88 -0.58 -4.68 -4.30
CA ALA A 88 -0.87 -5.49 -3.12
C ALA A 88 -0.52 -4.74 -1.83
N ASP A 89 0.63 -4.08 -1.77
CA ASP A 89 1.05 -3.27 -0.62
C ASP A 89 0.08 -2.10 -0.36
N ARG A 90 -0.42 -1.47 -1.43
CA ARG A 90 -1.46 -0.44 -1.32
C ARG A 90 -2.77 -0.97 -0.75
N LEU A 91 -3.20 -2.17 -1.16
CA LEU A 91 -4.39 -2.81 -0.58
C LEU A 91 -4.18 -3.11 0.91
N THR A 92 -3.00 -3.59 1.29
CA THR A 92 -2.63 -3.78 2.70
C THR A 92 -2.68 -2.47 3.47
N ALA A 93 -2.19 -1.36 2.91
CA ALA A 93 -2.27 -0.04 3.54
C ALA A 93 -3.72 0.42 3.78
N TYR A 94 -4.63 0.14 2.84
CA TYR A 94 -6.07 0.39 3.05
C TYR A 94 -6.65 -0.46 4.19
N VAL A 95 -6.27 -1.73 4.30
CA VAL A 95 -6.69 -2.60 5.42
C VAL A 95 -6.17 -2.08 6.75
N THR A 96 -4.91 -1.63 6.81
CA THR A 96 -4.32 -1.03 8.02
C THR A 96 -5.05 0.25 8.42
N LEU A 97 -5.38 1.12 7.46
CA LEU A 97 -6.19 2.32 7.73
C LEU A 97 -7.59 1.95 8.27
N TYR A 98 -8.24 0.95 7.66
CA TYR A 98 -9.53 0.44 8.15
C TYR A 98 -9.45 -0.06 9.60
N GLN A 99 -8.40 -0.79 9.96
CA GLN A 99 -8.15 -1.24 11.33
C GLN A 99 -7.89 -0.07 12.30
N ALA A 100 -7.07 0.91 11.90
CA ALA A 100 -6.77 2.09 12.72
C ALA A 100 -8.01 2.95 13.01
N MET A 101 -8.96 3.01 12.08
CA MET A 101 -10.25 3.68 12.28
C MET A 101 -11.24 2.90 13.16
N GLY A 102 -10.84 1.74 13.68
CA GLY A 102 -11.66 0.91 14.57
C GLY A 102 -12.24 -0.35 13.93
N GLY A 103 -11.83 -0.70 12.70
CA GLY A 103 -12.09 -2.01 12.10
C GLY A 103 -13.56 -2.40 11.90
N GLY A 104 -14.49 -1.44 12.03
CA GLY A 104 -15.95 -1.67 11.95
C GLY A 104 -16.61 -2.06 13.28
N TRP A 105 -15.96 -1.92 14.43
CA TRP A 105 -16.59 -2.23 15.73
C TRP A 105 -17.69 -1.22 16.09
N SER A 106 -18.93 -1.52 15.69
CA SER A 106 -20.05 -1.24 16.57
C SER A 106 -19.91 -2.17 17.78
N ARG A 107 -19.87 -1.60 18.98
CA ARG A 107 -19.86 -2.37 20.24
C ARG A 107 -21.13 -3.24 20.41
N ASP A 108 -22.12 -3.11 19.54
CA ASP A 108 -23.35 -3.91 19.58
C ASP A 108 -23.19 -5.36 19.06
N ASP A 109 -22.28 -5.62 18.10
CA ASP A 109 -22.19 -6.97 17.49
C ASP A 109 -21.54 -8.00 18.41
N ALA A 110 -20.63 -7.58 19.30
CA ALA A 110 -20.01 -8.46 20.29
C ALA A 110 -20.99 -8.94 21.38
N ALA A 111 -22.15 -8.29 21.53
CA ALA A 111 -23.19 -8.67 22.48
C ALA A 111 -24.21 -9.67 21.89
N ILE A 112 -24.32 -9.77 20.57
CA ILE A 112 -25.33 -10.61 19.90
C ILE A 112 -24.94 -12.10 19.89
N VAL A 113 -23.64 -12.42 19.94
CA VAL A 113 -23.16 -13.84 19.89
C VAL A 113 -23.29 -14.57 21.24
N ARG A 114 -23.74 -13.90 22.32
CA ARG A 114 -24.00 -14.52 23.63
C ARG A 114 -25.51 -14.56 24.01
N ARG A 115 -26.41 -14.54 23.04
CA ARG A 115 -27.82 -14.90 23.25
C ARG A 115 -28.20 -16.13 22.45
#